data_AF-A0AAP0L0J5-F1
#
_entry.id   AF-A0AAP0L0J5-F1
#
_cell.length_a   1.000
_cell.length_b   1.000
_cell.length_c   1.000
_cell.angle_alpha   90.00
_cell.angle_beta   90.00
_cell.angle_gamma   90.00
#
_symmetry.space_group_name_H-M   'P 1'
#
loop_
_entity.id
_entity.type
_entity.pdbx_description
1 polymer ?
#
loop_
_entity_poly.entity_id
_entity_poly.type
_entity_poly.pdbx_seq_one_letter_code
_entity_poly.pdbx_strand_id
1 'polypeptide(L)'
;MTPHHKLSVPLLLFALGVSMLVVMNYEQGSKVAVQACPQFCLDVSYVTCQSSGAQHLPPKCNCCMAPKGCTLHLSDGTSLSCN
;
A
#
# COMPACT_ATOMS: atom_id res chain seq x y z
N MET A 1 11.40 -15.35 -56.19
CA MET A 1 10.00 -14.85 -56.11
C MET A 1 9.33 -15.57 -54.94
N THR A 2 9.36 -14.98 -53.75
CA THR A 2 8.72 -15.53 -52.55
C THR A 2 7.44 -14.73 -52.28
N PRO A 3 6.31 -15.40 -52.00
CA PRO A 3 5.00 -14.76 -51.93
C PRO A 3 4.93 -13.87 -50.68
N HIS A 4 4.67 -12.58 -50.90
CA HIS A 4 4.18 -11.67 -49.88
C HIS A 4 2.85 -12.22 -49.35
N HIS A 5 2.89 -12.95 -48.22
CA HIS A 5 1.71 -13.09 -47.38
C HIS A 5 1.28 -11.67 -47.02
N LYS A 6 0.24 -11.17 -47.68
CA LYS A 6 -0.33 -9.86 -47.41
C LYS A 6 -0.84 -9.88 -45.98
N LEU A 7 -0.04 -9.35 -45.06
CA LEU A 7 -0.46 -9.11 -43.71
C LEU A 7 -1.62 -8.11 -43.79
N SER A 8 -2.84 -8.64 -43.70
CA SER A 8 -4.04 -7.87 -43.97
C SER A 8 -4.17 -6.83 -42.87
N VAL A 9 -4.26 -5.55 -43.26
CA VAL A 9 -4.51 -4.42 -42.35
C VAL A 9 -5.60 -4.72 -41.31
N PRO A 10 -6.75 -5.37 -41.65
CA PRO A 10 -7.73 -5.78 -40.65
C PRO A 10 -7.17 -6.79 -39.62
N LEU A 11 -6.36 -7.77 -40.02
CA LEU A 11 -5.76 -8.74 -39.10
C LEU A 11 -4.83 -8.05 -38.09
N LEU A 12 -4.12 -7.02 -38.55
CA LEU A 12 -3.24 -6.18 -37.73
C LEU A 12 -4.04 -5.34 -36.71
N LEU A 13 -5.16 -4.75 -37.14
CA LEU A 13 -6.08 -4.00 -36.27
C LEU A 13 -6.73 -4.90 -35.22
N PHE A 14 -7.14 -6.12 -35.57
CA PHE A 14 -7.69 -7.10 -34.63
C PHE A 14 -6.65 -7.52 -33.58
N ALA A 15 -5.40 -7.77 -33.97
CA ALA A 15 -4.34 -8.14 -33.03
C ALA A 15 -4.05 -7.05 -31.99
N LEU A 16 -4.07 -5.77 -32.41
CA LEU A 16 -3.90 -4.62 -31.51
C LEU A 16 -5.11 -4.38 -30.61
N GLY A 17 -6.32 -4.67 -31.10
CA GLY A 17 -7.54 -4.59 -30.29
C GLY A 17 -7.61 -5.67 -29.21
N VAL A 18 -7.21 -6.90 -29.53
CA VAL A 18 -7.21 -8.04 -28.59
C VAL A 18 -6.14 -7.86 -27.51
N SER A 19 -4.96 -7.33 -27.84
CA SER A 19 -3.92 -7.06 -26.84
C SER A 19 -4.34 -6.01 -25.81
N MET A 20 -5.15 -5.00 -26.19
CA MET A 20 -5.72 -4.02 -25.25
C MET A 20 -6.77 -4.65 -24.31
N LEU A 21 -7.51 -5.67 -24.76
CA LEU A 21 -8.50 -6.39 -23.94
C LEU A 21 -7.86 -7.28 -22.87
N VAL A 22 -6.67 -7.82 -23.14
CA VAL A 22 -5.94 -8.70 -22.20
C VAL A 22 -5.38 -7.92 -21.01
N VAL A 23 -5.01 -6.64 -21.19
CA VAL A 23 -4.48 -5.78 -20.10
C VAL A 23 -5.55 -5.51 -19.03
N MET A 24 -6.83 -5.45 -19.41
CA MET A 24 -7.94 -5.16 -18.47
C MET A 24 -8.33 -6.37 -17.60
N ASN A 25 -7.82 -7.57 -17.88
CA ASN A 25 -8.12 -8.80 -17.15
C ASN A 25 -6.94 -9.33 -16.33
N TYR A 26 -5.85 -8.55 -16.20
CA TYR A 26 -4.72 -8.92 -15.35
C TYR A 26 -5.06 -8.63 -13.88
N GLU A 27 -6.03 -9.37 -13.34
CA GLU A 27 -6.27 -9.48 -11.90
C GLU A 27 -5.13 -10.34 -11.30
N GLN A 28 -3.95 -9.75 -11.19
CA GLN A 28 -2.87 -10.27 -10.36
C GLN A 28 -2.38 -9.18 -9.41
N GLY A 29 -3.28 -8.72 -8.54
CA GLY A 29 -2.92 -8.05 -7.31
C GLY A 29 -3.12 -9.04 -6.17
N SER A 30 -2.03 -9.68 -5.73
CA SER A 30 -2.00 -10.26 -4.37
C SER A 30 -2.61 -9.22 -3.43
N LYS A 31 -3.68 -9.58 -2.71
CA LYS A 31 -4.35 -8.70 -1.75
C LYS A 31 -3.39 -8.46 -0.58
N VAL A 32 -2.36 -7.65 -0.79
CA VAL A 32 -1.71 -6.92 0.29
C VAL A 32 -2.81 -6.02 0.81
N ALA A 33 -3.45 -6.41 1.90
CA ALA A 33 -4.42 -5.57 2.58
C ALA A 33 -3.66 -4.32 3.03
N VAL A 34 -3.66 -3.28 2.19
CA VAL A 34 -3.17 -1.97 2.57
C VAL A 34 -4.24 -1.41 3.52
N GLN A 35 -3.97 -1.52 4.82
CA GLN A 35 -4.82 -0.91 5.83
C GLN A 35 -4.82 0.61 5.58
N ALA A 36 -5.95 1.15 5.15
CA ALA A 36 -6.13 2.59 5.08
C ALA A 36 -6.20 3.15 6.51
N CYS A 37 -5.28 4.04 6.86
CA CYS A 37 -5.28 4.69 8.16
C CYS A 37 -5.86 6.10 8.07
N PRO A 38 -6.66 6.53 9.05
CA PRO A 38 -7.08 7.92 9.15
C PRO A 38 -5.88 8.87 9.22
N GLN A 39 -5.97 9.99 8.52
CA GLN A 39 -4.91 11.00 8.43
C GLN A 39 -5.09 12.09 9.50
N PHE A 40 -5.26 11.70 10.76
CA PHE A 40 -5.20 12.62 11.89
C PHE A 40 -3.99 12.29 12.77
N CYS A 41 -3.43 13.30 13.42
CA CYS A 41 -2.31 13.15 14.34
C CYS A 41 -2.75 13.60 15.73
N LEU A 42 -2.57 12.72 16.70
CA LEU A 42 -2.58 13.06 18.11
C LEU A 42 -1.28 13.83 18.43
N ASP A 43 -1.32 14.62 19.48
CA ASP A 43 -0.13 15.32 19.98
C ASP A 43 0.76 14.33 20.74
N VAL A 44 1.51 13.51 19.98
CA VAL A 44 2.37 12.45 20.50
C VAL A 44 3.79 12.98 20.66
N SER A 45 4.30 12.89 21.89
CA SER A 45 5.69 13.25 22.22
C SER A 45 6.66 12.16 21.79
N TYR A 46 6.37 10.89 22.11
CA TYR A 46 7.20 9.74 21.72
C TYR A 46 6.40 8.44 21.75
N VAL A 47 6.99 7.37 21.19
CA VAL A 47 6.42 6.02 21.21
C VAL A 47 7.37 5.05 21.90
N THR A 48 6.83 4.09 22.64
CA THR A 48 7.58 2.91 23.12
C THR A 48 6.93 1.65 22.57
N CYS A 49 7.71 0.68 22.13
CA CYS A 49 7.21 -0.59 21.61
C CYS A 49 7.80 -1.75 22.40
N GLN A 50 7.01 -2.80 22.61
CA GLN A 50 7.47 -4.01 23.32
C GLN A 50 8.74 -4.60 22.69
N SER A 51 8.89 -4.51 21.36
CA SER A 51 10.05 -4.98 20.61
C SER A 51 11.34 -4.21 20.89
N SER A 52 11.25 -2.93 21.26
CA SER A 52 12.39 -2.04 21.54
C SER A 52 12.52 -1.67 23.03
N GLY A 53 11.69 -2.26 23.88
CA GLY A 53 11.66 -1.99 25.32
C GLY A 53 11.34 -0.53 25.65
N ALA A 54 12.15 0.07 26.50
CA ALA A 54 11.97 1.45 26.98
C ALA A 54 12.56 2.53 26.05
N GLN A 55 13.00 2.16 24.84
CA GLN A 55 13.54 3.13 23.89
C GLN A 55 12.45 4.11 23.45
N HIS A 56 12.73 5.41 23.55
CA HIS A 56 11.87 6.45 23.01
C HIS A 56 12.07 6.54 21.49
N LEU A 57 11.07 6.08 20.75
CA LEU A 57 11.03 6.11 19.29
C LEU A 57 10.34 7.38 18.78
N PRO A 58 10.59 7.76 17.51
CA PRO A 58 9.91 8.89 16.89
C PRO A 58 8.38 8.78 16.99
N PRO A 59 7.68 9.91 17.18
CA PRO A 59 6.23 9.93 17.31
C PRO A 59 5.54 9.35 16.07
N LYS A 60 4.38 8.73 16.30
CA LYS A 60 3.45 8.27 15.27
C LYS A 60 2.11 8.95 15.48
N CYS A 61 1.46 9.33 14.38
CA CYS A 61 0.25 10.16 14.44
C CYS A 61 -0.91 9.51 15.19
N ASN A 62 -1.16 8.22 15.01
CA ASN A 62 -2.23 7.49 15.68
C ASN A 62 -1.92 5.99 15.72
N CYS A 63 -2.74 5.23 16.44
CA CYS A 63 -2.53 3.79 16.61
C CYS A 63 -2.65 2.97 15.31
N CYS A 64 -3.34 3.47 14.29
CA CYS A 64 -3.37 2.77 12.99
C CYS A 64 -2.01 2.85 12.29
N MET A 65 -1.31 3.98 12.43
CA MET A 65 0.02 4.20 11.85
C MET A 65 1.18 3.71 12.72
N ALA A 66 0.90 3.34 13.97
CA ALA A 66 1.87 2.75 14.87
C ALA A 66 1.93 1.23 14.67
N PRO A 67 3.10 0.59 14.83
CA PRO A 67 3.16 -0.86 14.92
C PRO A 67 2.32 -1.38 16.09
N LYS A 68 1.82 -2.61 15.95
CA LYS A 68 1.10 -3.32 17.00
C LYS A 68 2.01 -3.55 18.21
N GLY A 69 1.45 -3.47 19.42
CA GLY A 69 2.21 -3.62 20.67
C GLY A 69 3.07 -2.40 21.03
N CYS A 70 2.74 -1.24 20.46
CA CYS A 70 3.35 0.03 20.81
C CYS A 70 2.42 0.88 21.70
N THR A 71 2.98 1.86 22.39
CA THR A 71 2.27 2.84 23.22
C THR A 71 2.66 4.24 22.77
N LEU A 72 1.66 5.06 22.43
CA LEU A 72 1.84 6.49 22.16
C LEU A 72 1.83 7.22 23.50
N HIS A 73 2.86 8.03 23.77
CA HIS A 73 2.92 8.92 24.92
C HIS A 73 2.64 10.34 24.45
N LEU A 74 1.50 10.89 24.87
CA LEU A 74 1.00 12.17 24.42
C LEU A 74 1.62 13.30 25.23
N SER A 75 1.65 14.49 24.62
CA SER A 75 2.20 15.71 25.21
C SER A 75 1.42 16.20 26.43
N ASP A 76 0.16 15.77 26.58
CA ASP A 76 -0.67 16.04 27.77
C ASP A 76 -0.36 15.08 28.96
N GLY A 77 0.60 14.17 28.79
CA GLY A 77 0.99 13.19 29.79
C GLY A 77 0.16 11.90 29.80
N THR A 78 -0.84 11.78 28.92
CA THR A 78 -1.60 10.54 28.76
C THR A 78 -0.88 9.55 27.84
N SER A 79 -1.27 8.27 27.92
CA SER A 79 -0.70 7.21 27.08
C SER A 79 -1.80 6.36 26.45
N LEU A 80 -1.60 5.96 25.19
CA LEU A 80 -2.51 5.11 24.43
C LEU A 80 -1.78 3.85 23.96
N SER A 81 -2.23 2.69 24.43
CA SER A 81 -1.70 1.39 23.97
C SER A 81 -2.37 0.98 22.66
N CYS A 82 -1.56 0.67 21.66
CA CYS A 82 -1.99 0.29 20.31
C CYS A 82 -1.90 -1.24 20.15
N ASN A 83 -3.05 -1.90 20.25
CA ASN A 83 -3.23 -3.33 19.95
C ASN A 83 -3.77 -3.54 18.53
#